data_AF-L1MBB6-F1
#
_entry.id   AF-L1MBB6-F1
#
_cell.length_a   1.000
_cell.length_b   1.000
_cell.length_c   1.000
_cell.angle_alpha   90.00
_cell.angle_beta   90.00
_cell.angle_gamma   90.00
#
_symmetry.space_group_name_H-M   'P 1'
#
loop_
_entity.id
_entity.type
_entity.pdbx_description
1 polymer ?
#
loop_
_entity_poly.entity_id
_entity_poly.type
_entity_poly.pdbx_seq_one_letter_code
_entity_poly.pdbx_strand_id
1 'polypeptide(L)'
;MKKSTTLTWVLIGLAIIIAAFPMFFNLGDPNSEEQFGGTDSSAESVVQEQNPDYKPWFSPLVGELPPEVESGLFALQAALGAGFLGYALGTYRGRNKALRDSEKGSEQG
;
A
#
# COMPACT_ATOMS: atom_id res chain seq x y z
N MET A 1 25.99 -15.06 12.97
CA MET A 1 25.26 -14.48 11.80
C MET A 1 24.11 -13.60 12.31
N LYS A 2 24.32 -12.28 12.48
CA LYS A 2 23.31 -11.32 12.97
C LYS A 2 23.32 -10.09 12.06
N LYS A 3 22.70 -10.14 10.89
CA LYS A 3 22.64 -8.99 9.96
C LYS A 3 21.38 -8.87 9.08
N SER A 4 20.32 -9.66 9.29
CA SER A 4 19.09 -9.51 8.49
C SER A 4 18.09 -8.54 9.12
N THR A 5 17.89 -8.58 10.44
CA THR A 5 16.87 -7.77 11.11
C THR A 5 17.12 -6.27 10.97
N THR A 6 18.37 -5.81 11.12
CA THR A 6 18.74 -4.40 10.90
C THR A 6 18.47 -3.98 9.45
N LEU A 7 18.79 -4.83 8.48
CA LEU A 7 18.54 -4.55 7.07
C LEU A 7 17.05 -4.46 6.77
N THR A 8 16.23 -5.37 7.32
CA THR A 8 14.77 -5.32 7.19
C THR A 8 14.20 -4.02 7.77
N TRP A 9 14.66 -3.59 8.95
CA TRP A 9 14.21 -2.31 9.53
C TRP A 9 14.65 -1.10 8.71
N VAL A 10 15.86 -1.11 8.15
CA VAL A 10 16.35 -0.07 7.24
C VAL A 10 15.49 -0.02 5.97
N LEU A 11 15.16 -1.18 5.38
CA LEU A 11 14.30 -1.25 4.19
C LEU A 11 12.87 -0.78 4.45
N ILE A 12 12.29 -1.14 5.61
CA ILE A 12 10.97 -0.64 6.02
C ILE A 12 11.02 0.87 6.22
N GLY A 13 12.06 1.39 6.89
CA GLY A 13 12.25 2.82 7.07
C GLY A 13 12.37 3.56 5.74
N LEU A 14 13.16 3.02 4.80
CA LEU A 14 13.31 3.59 3.46
C LEU A 14 12.00 3.58 2.68
N ALA A 15 11.22 2.50 2.74
CA ALA A 15 9.91 2.40 2.08
C ALA A 15 8.93 3.44 2.64
N ILE A 16 8.90 3.64 3.96
CA ILE A 16 8.08 4.69 4.60
C ILE A 16 8.54 6.07 4.15
N ILE A 17 9.86 6.32 4.10
CA ILE A 17 10.40 7.59 3.62
C ILE A 17 9.95 7.83 2.17
N ILE A 18 10.11 6.86 1.27
CA ILE A 18 9.69 7.02 -0.14
C ILE A 18 8.19 7.28 -0.25
N ALA A 19 7.36 6.59 0.54
CA ALA A 19 5.90 6.77 0.54
C ALA A 19 5.48 8.13 1.12
N ALA A 20 6.15 8.61 2.17
CA ALA A 20 5.80 9.86 2.85
C ALA A 20 6.48 11.09 2.24
N PHE A 21 7.61 10.92 1.54
CA PHE A 21 8.34 11.99 0.86
C PHE A 21 7.42 12.89 0.00
N PRO A 22 6.57 12.37 -0.90
CA PRO A 22 5.70 13.22 -1.71
C PRO A 22 4.65 14.00 -0.89
N MET A 23 4.21 13.49 0.27
CA MET A 23 3.27 14.20 1.15
C MET A 23 3.90 15.43 1.81
N PHE A 24 5.18 15.36 2.22
CA PHE A 24 5.87 16.48 2.85
C PHE A 24 6.36 17.54 1.86
N PHE A 25 6.68 17.13 0.63
CA PHE A 25 7.17 18.03 -0.41
C PHE A 25 6.08 18.66 -1.27
N ASN A 26 4.79 18.49 -0.95
CA ASN A 26 3.66 19.05 -1.70
C ASN A 26 3.79 18.79 -3.21
N LEU A 27 4.19 17.57 -3.57
CA LEU A 27 4.25 17.14 -4.97
C LEU A 27 2.85 16.85 -5.55
N GLY A 28 1.79 16.98 -4.73
CA GLY A 28 0.39 17.00 -5.13
C GLY A 28 -0.24 18.38 -4.92
N ASP A 29 -1.42 18.63 -5.49
CA ASP A 29 -2.12 19.92 -5.39
C ASP A 29 -2.59 20.18 -3.95
N PRO A 30 -2.17 21.27 -3.28
CA PRO A 30 -2.56 21.57 -1.91
C PRO A 30 -4.07 21.89 -1.74
N ASN A 31 -4.80 22.11 -2.83
CA ASN A 31 -6.24 22.40 -2.80
C ASN A 31 -7.11 21.24 -3.28
N SER A 32 -6.54 20.07 -3.64
CA SER A 32 -7.33 18.90 -4.00
C SER A 32 -7.66 18.08 -2.75
N GLU A 33 -8.95 17.75 -2.55
CA GLU A 33 -9.36 16.82 -1.50
C GLU A 33 -8.83 15.39 -1.75
N GLU A 34 -8.42 15.12 -2.99
CA GLU A 34 -7.76 13.89 -3.42
C GLU A 34 -6.36 14.21 -3.98
N GLN A 35 -5.37 14.32 -3.09
CA GLN A 35 -3.95 14.53 -3.46
C GLN A 35 -3.36 13.35 -4.24
N PHE A 36 -4.07 12.22 -4.26
CA PHE A 36 -3.77 11.00 -5.01
C PHE A 36 -5.04 10.48 -5.69
N GLY A 37 -5.68 11.33 -6.51
CA GLY A 37 -6.75 10.88 -7.40
C GLY A 37 -6.28 9.76 -8.33
N GLY A 38 -7.17 8.83 -8.65
CA GLY A 38 -6.86 7.73 -9.56
C GLY A 38 -6.27 8.24 -10.87
N THR A 39 -5.29 7.52 -11.42
CA THR A 39 -4.64 7.87 -12.71
C THR A 39 -5.62 8.08 -13.87
N ASP A 40 -6.84 7.56 -13.75
CA ASP A 40 -7.89 7.64 -14.77
C ASP A 40 -8.47 9.05 -14.90
N SER A 41 -8.71 9.78 -13.80
CA SER A 41 -9.28 11.13 -13.83
C SER A 41 -8.32 12.16 -14.44
N SER A 42 -7.02 11.97 -14.23
CA SER A 42 -5.98 12.80 -14.85
C SER A 42 -5.76 12.47 -16.33
N ALA A 43 -6.02 11.23 -16.75
CA ALA A 43 -5.93 10.81 -18.14
C ALA A 43 -7.12 11.32 -18.96
N GLU A 44 -8.34 11.28 -18.41
CA GLU A 44 -9.56 11.73 -19.10
C GLU A 44 -9.52 13.22 -19.43
N SER A 45 -9.05 14.04 -18.49
CA SER A 45 -8.93 15.50 -18.64
C SER A 45 -7.94 15.89 -19.75
N VAL A 46 -6.80 15.22 -19.85
CA VAL A 46 -5.80 15.45 -20.91
C VAL A 46 -6.30 14.99 -22.28
N VAL A 47 -7.05 13.89 -22.33
CA VAL A 47 -7.58 13.34 -23.59
C VAL A 47 -8.67 14.25 -24.17
N GLN A 48 -9.57 14.78 -23.33
CA GLN A 48 -10.61 15.73 -23.76
C GLN A 48 -10.02 17.05 -24.29
N GLU A 49 -8.89 17.51 -23.74
CA GLU A 49 -8.25 18.77 -24.15
C GLU A 49 -7.50 18.65 -25.50
N GLN A 50 -6.89 17.48 -25.78
CA GLN A 50 -6.10 17.29 -27.01
C GLN A 50 -6.90 16.75 -28.21
N ASN A 51 -8.03 16.08 -28.00
CA ASN A 51 -8.90 15.62 -29.10
C ASN A 51 -10.38 15.65 -28.67
N PRO A 52 -11.10 16.75 -28.95
CA PRO A 52 -12.52 16.87 -28.60
C PRO A 52 -13.42 15.84 -29.30
N ASP A 53 -12.95 15.20 -30.38
CA ASP A 53 -13.68 14.13 -31.10
C ASP A 53 -13.27 12.71 -30.66
N TYR A 54 -12.46 12.55 -29.60
CA TYR A 54 -12.01 11.24 -29.15
C TYR A 54 -13.17 10.42 -28.58
N LYS A 55 -13.52 9.33 -29.25
CA LYS A 55 -14.46 8.33 -28.73
C LYS A 55 -13.68 7.28 -27.92
N PRO A 56 -14.02 7.07 -26.64
CA PRO A 56 -13.44 6.00 -25.84
C PRO A 56 -13.63 4.66 -26.56
N TRP A 57 -12.53 3.94 -26.78
CA TRP A 57 -12.54 2.58 -27.35
C TRP A 57 -13.00 1.52 -26.33
N PHE A 58 -13.18 1.94 -25.07
CA PHE A 58 -13.77 1.18 -23.99
C PHE A 58 -14.70 2.09 -23.20
N SER A 59 -15.95 1.68 -23.04
CA SER A 59 -16.93 2.32 -22.15
C SER A 59 -17.30 1.29 -21.09
N PRO A 60 -17.31 1.66 -19.80
CA PRO A 60 -17.80 0.79 -18.74
C PRO A 60 -19.19 0.23 -19.10
N LEU A 61 -19.34 -1.10 -19.12
CA LEU A 61 -20.60 -1.80 -19.44
C LEU A 61 -21.70 -1.52 -18.41
N VAL A 62 -21.27 -1.24 -17.19
CA VAL A 62 -22.03 -0.62 -16.11
C VAL A 62 -21.47 0.79 -16.08
N GLY A 63 -22.28 1.85 -16.17
CA GLY A 63 -21.80 3.25 -16.26
C GLY A 63 -20.80 3.64 -15.17
N GLU A 64 -20.27 4.87 -15.21
CA GLU A 64 -19.26 5.37 -14.24
C GLU A 64 -19.51 4.81 -12.84
N LEU A 65 -18.60 3.91 -12.41
CA LEU A 65 -18.70 3.30 -11.10
C LEU A 65 -18.56 4.43 -10.08
N PRO A 66 -19.42 4.49 -9.04
CA PRO A 66 -19.32 5.53 -8.04
C PRO A 66 -17.91 5.53 -7.44
N PRO A 67 -17.24 6.70 -7.30
CA PRO A 67 -15.89 6.82 -6.73
C PRO A 67 -15.72 6.11 -5.36
N GLU A 68 -16.81 5.95 -4.62
CA GLU A 68 -16.87 5.23 -3.34
C GLU A 68 -16.60 3.73 -3.50
N VAL A 69 -16.95 3.14 -4.65
CA VAL A 69 -16.74 1.72 -4.95
C VAL A 69 -15.28 1.46 -5.31
N GLU A 70 -14.66 2.37 -6.07
CA GLU A 70 -13.23 2.30 -6.41
C GLU A 70 -12.36 2.40 -5.15
N SER A 71 -12.57 3.45 -4.35
CA SER A 71 -11.88 3.63 -3.07
C SER A 71 -12.15 2.49 -2.08
N GLY A 72 -13.37 1.94 -2.07
CA GLY A 72 -13.73 0.74 -1.30
C GLY A 72 -12.95 -0.50 -1.71
N LEU A 73 -12.70 -0.71 -3.01
CA LEU A 73 -11.91 -1.83 -3.51
C LEU A 73 -10.44 -1.70 -3.11
N PHE A 74 -9.86 -0.49 -3.19
CA PHE A 74 -8.52 -0.22 -2.70
C PHE A 74 -8.40 -0.39 -1.18
N ALA A 75 -9.39 0.06 -0.41
CA ALA A 75 -9.44 -0.14 1.04
C ALA A 75 -9.51 -1.63 1.40
N LEU A 76 -10.29 -2.43 0.66
CA LEU A 76 -10.35 -3.88 0.81
C LEU A 76 -8.98 -4.53 0.53
N GLN A 77 -8.33 -4.15 -0.57
CA GLN A 77 -6.99 -4.65 -0.91
C GLN A 77 -5.96 -4.30 0.17
N ALA A 78 -6.01 -3.08 0.70
CA ALA A 78 -5.15 -2.65 1.80
C ALA A 78 -5.41 -3.45 3.09
N ALA A 79 -6.68 -3.68 3.44
CA ALA A 79 -7.07 -4.47 4.61
C ALA A 79 -6.58 -5.92 4.51
N LEU A 80 -6.74 -6.55 3.34
CA LEU A 80 -6.24 -7.91 3.09
C LEU A 80 -4.72 -7.98 3.14
N GLY A 81 -4.02 -7.02 2.53
CA GLY A 81 -2.55 -6.95 2.56
C GLY A 81 -2.01 -6.76 3.98
N ALA A 82 -2.62 -5.87 4.76
CA ALA A 82 -2.26 -5.64 6.16
C ALA A 82 -2.53 -6.88 7.03
N GLY A 83 -3.67 -7.56 6.82
CA GLY A 83 -4.02 -8.80 7.51
C GLY A 83 -3.00 -9.91 7.25
N PHE A 84 -2.61 -10.11 5.99
CA PHE A 84 -1.59 -11.10 5.62
C PHE A 84 -0.22 -10.80 6.24
N LEU A 85 0.24 -9.55 6.17
CA LEU A 85 1.50 -9.12 6.78
C LEU A 85 1.49 -9.29 8.30
N GLY A 86 0.39 -8.91 8.96
CA GLY A 86 0.19 -9.07 10.39
C GLY A 86 0.24 -10.54 10.82
N TYR A 87 -0.45 -11.41 10.09
CA TYR A 87 -0.41 -12.85 10.34
C TYR A 87 1.01 -13.40 10.20
N ALA A 88 1.69 -13.13 9.08
CA ALA A 88 3.05 -13.60 8.84
C ALA A 88 4.01 -13.16 9.95
N LEU A 89 4.04 -11.86 10.28
CA LEU A 89 4.88 -11.33 11.35
C LEU A 89 4.56 -11.98 12.71
N GLY A 90 3.28 -12.19 13.00
CA GLY A 90 2.81 -12.88 14.20
C GLY A 90 3.31 -14.33 14.27
N THR A 91 3.17 -15.11 13.20
CA THR A 91 3.61 -16.50 13.15
C THR A 91 5.13 -16.63 13.31
N TYR A 92 5.91 -15.78 12.63
CA TYR A 92 7.36 -15.75 12.77
C TYR A 92 7.81 -15.41 14.20
N ARG A 93 7.15 -14.42 14.84
CA ARG A 93 7.48 -14.02 16.22
C ARG A 93 7.09 -15.09 17.23
N GLY A 94 5.96 -15.78 17.04
CA GLY A 94 5.51 -16.90 17.87
C GLY A 94 6.47 -18.09 17.83
N ARG A 95 6.89 -18.50 16.63
CA ARG A 95 7.87 -19.59 16.46
C ARG A 95 9.20 -19.28 17.14
N ASN A 96 9.71 -18.05 16.99
CA ASN A 96 10.97 -17.65 17.59
C ASN A 96 10.90 -17.53 19.13
N LYS A 97 9.70 -17.26 19.69
CA LYS A 97 9.49 -17.31 21.15
C LYS A 97 9.48 -18.75 21.67
N ALA A 98 8.75 -19.64 21.00
CA ALA A 98 8.69 -21.05 21.37
C ALA A 98 10.07 -21.73 21.37
N LEU A 99 10.92 -21.44 20.38
CA LEU A 99 12.30 -21.97 20.33
C LEU A 99 13.15 -21.49 21.51
N ARG A 100 13.06 -20.20 21.87
CA ARG A 100 13.79 -19.62 23.01
C ARG A 100 13.31 -20.16 24.36
N ASP A 101 12.01 -20.43 24.48
CA ASP A 101 11.42 -20.97 25.70
C ASP A 101 11.81 -22.45 25.90
N SER A 102 11.95 -23.23 24.82
CA SER A 102 12.52 -24.59 24.87
C SER A 102 14.00 -24.62 25.26
N GLU A 103 14.81 -23.71 24.74
CA GLU A 103 16.26 -23.64 25.02
C GLU A 103 16.56 -23.29 26.49
N LYS A 104 15.75 -22.40 27.09
CA LYS A 104 15.85 -22.07 28.53
C LYS A 104 15.40 -23.19 29.46
N GLY A 105 14.48 -24.04 29.02
CA GLY A 105 14.01 -25.19 29.80
C GLY A 105 15.06 -26.30 29.91
N SER A 106 15.92 -26.45 28.89
CA SER A 106 17.01 -27.44 28.88
C SER A 106 18.26 -27.04 29.67
N GLU A 107 18.42 -25.76 30.02
CA GLU A 107 19.54 -25.28 30.85
C GLU A 107 19.25 -25.31 32.36
N GLN A 108 17.99 -25.54 32.77
CA GLN A 108 17.55 -25.52 34.17
C GLN A 108 17.18 -26.89 34.76
N GLY A 109 17.29 -27.98 33.98
CA GLY A 109 17.09 -29.37 34.43
C GLY A 109 18.40 -30.13 34.45
#